data_AF-A0A7C6DQ02-F1
#
_entry.id   AF-A0A7C6DQ02-F1
#
_cell.length_a   1.000
_cell.length_b   1.000
_cell.length_c   1.000
_cell.angle_alpha   90.00
_cell.angle_beta   90.00
_cell.angle_gamma   90.00
#
_symmetry.space_group_name_H-M   'P 1'
#
loop_
_entity.id
_entity.type
_entity.pdbx_description
1 polymer ?
#
loop_
_entity_poly.entity_id
_entity_poly.type
_entity_poly.pdbx_seq_one_letter_code
_entity_poly.pdbx_strand_id
1 'polypeptide(L)'
;MQTDSGAKSATGVSRAQEFFFDLNGYLVLRGAIDPAHLRAMNDILDGILALQPPLRHGEWLGGVHAHTFGGKDGINLQQIYEAGEPFERLIDHPAWFELVKHFVGAVGTFDAVHGPV
;
A
#
# COMPACT_ATOMS: atom_id res chain seq x y z
N MET A 1 30.74 -20.14 16.51
CA MET A 1 29.75 -19.62 15.54
C MET A 1 28.64 -18.98 16.36
N GLN A 2 28.76 -17.69 16.65
CA GLN A 2 27.71 -16.97 17.38
C GLN A 2 26.55 -16.73 16.40
N THR A 3 25.37 -17.21 16.77
CA THR A 3 24.12 -16.87 16.10
C THR A 3 23.85 -15.40 16.37
N ASP A 4 23.98 -14.57 15.34
CA ASP A 4 23.66 -13.14 15.41
C ASP A 4 22.20 -13.00 15.80
N SER A 5 21.97 -12.55 17.04
CA SER A 5 20.63 -12.32 17.56
C SER A 5 20.00 -11.24 16.70
N GLY A 6 18.85 -11.56 16.07
CA GLY A 6 18.08 -10.66 15.23
C GLY A 6 17.65 -9.39 15.96
N ALA A 7 18.57 -8.44 16.07
CA ALA A 7 18.31 -7.11 16.57
C ALA A 7 17.44 -6.41 15.52
N LYS A 8 16.14 -6.33 15.79
CA LYS A 8 15.26 -5.39 15.09
C LYS A 8 15.81 -3.99 15.35
N SER A 9 15.95 -3.19 14.29
CA SER A 9 16.29 -1.77 14.45
C SER A 9 15.18 -1.05 15.22
N ALA A 10 15.43 0.19 15.63
CA ALA A 10 14.44 1.02 16.32
C ALA A 10 13.12 1.21 15.54
N THR A 11 13.10 0.89 14.23
CA THR A 11 11.92 0.94 13.36
C THR A 11 11.19 -0.40 13.21
N GLY A 12 11.68 -1.48 13.83
CA GLY A 12 11.11 -2.83 13.69
C GLY A 12 11.47 -3.55 12.38
N VAL A 13 12.30 -2.94 11.53
CA VAL A 13 12.81 -3.50 10.28
C VAL A 13 14.06 -4.36 10.56
N SER A 14 14.15 -5.52 9.90
CA SER A 14 15.30 -6.43 10.05
C SER A 14 16.41 -6.15 9.05
N ARG A 15 17.65 -6.48 9.41
CA ARG A 15 18.82 -6.40 8.50
C ARG A 15 18.62 -7.16 7.19
N ALA A 16 17.92 -8.29 7.22
CA ALA A 16 17.61 -9.05 6.02
C ALA A 16 16.67 -8.27 5.08
N GLN A 17 15.68 -7.56 5.63
CA GLN A 17 14.79 -6.70 4.84
C GLN A 17 15.55 -5.51 4.24
N GLU A 18 16.44 -4.87 5.01
CA GLU A 18 17.32 -3.82 4.49
C GLU A 18 18.15 -4.34 3.31
N PHE A 19 18.88 -5.44 3.52
CA PHE A 19 19.71 -6.05 2.48
C PHE A 19 18.94 -6.42 1.22
N PHE A 20 17.77 -7.05 1.35
CA PHE A 20 16.98 -7.45 0.17
C PHE A 20 16.30 -6.27 -0.52
N PHE A 21 15.92 -5.22 0.22
CA PHE A 21 15.41 -4.00 -0.38
C PHE A 21 16.52 -3.30 -1.18
N ASP A 22 17.71 -3.15 -0.61
CA ASP A 22 18.86 -2.54 -1.29
C ASP A 22 19.29 -3.33 -2.53
N LEU A 23 19.30 -4.67 -2.43
CA LEU A 23 19.70 -5.54 -3.53
C LEU A 23 18.68 -5.57 -4.68
N ASN A 24 17.38 -5.61 -4.37
CA ASN A 24 16.33 -5.84 -5.36
C ASN A 24 15.58 -4.57 -5.78
N GLY A 25 15.66 -3.51 -4.99
CA GLY A 25 14.81 -2.31 -5.10
C GLY A 25 13.36 -2.52 -4.61
N TYR A 26 13.04 -3.68 -4.01
CA TYR A 26 11.71 -3.99 -3.48
C TYR A 26 11.75 -5.10 -2.41
N LEU A 27 10.64 -5.26 -1.69
CA LEU A 27 10.39 -6.37 -0.77
C LEU A 27 9.08 -7.08 -1.11
N VAL A 28 9.03 -8.40 -0.88
CA VAL A 28 7.81 -9.20 -1.01
C VAL A 28 7.32 -9.59 0.39
N LEU A 29 6.18 -9.03 0.80
CA LEU A 29 5.53 -9.33 2.08
C LEU A 29 4.44 -10.39 1.87
N ARG A 30 4.73 -11.65 2.18
CA ARG A 30 3.78 -12.74 2.01
C ARG A 30 2.74 -12.72 3.11
N GLY A 31 1.46 -12.81 2.74
CA GLY A 31 0.35 -12.82 3.70
C GLY A 31 0.24 -11.52 4.51
N ALA A 32 0.64 -10.39 3.91
CA ALA A 32 0.64 -9.09 4.59
C ALA A 32 -0.76 -8.62 5.00
N ILE A 33 -1.77 -9.00 4.21
CA ILE A 33 -3.18 -8.67 4.43
C ILE A 33 -3.89 -9.95 4.86
N ASP A 34 -4.67 -9.89 5.93
CA ASP A 34 -5.41 -11.05 6.39
C ASP A 34 -6.57 -11.41 5.43
N PRO A 35 -7.02 -12.68 5.40
CA PRO A 35 -8.05 -13.10 4.46
C PRO A 35 -9.40 -12.38 4.60
N ALA A 36 -9.78 -11.93 5.81
CA ALA A 36 -11.05 -11.27 6.04
C ALA A 36 -11.01 -9.82 5.53
N HIS A 37 -9.91 -9.10 5.77
CA HIS A 37 -9.68 -7.78 5.18
C HIS A 37 -9.63 -7.85 3.65
N LEU A 38 -8.89 -8.83 3.10
CA LEU A 38 -8.83 -9.04 1.66
C LEU A 38 -10.22 -9.28 1.06
N ARG A 39 -11.04 -10.12 1.70
CA ARG A 39 -12.43 -10.36 1.30
C ARG A 39 -13.25 -9.07 1.31
N ALA A 40 -13.18 -8.26 2.37
CA ALA A 40 -13.97 -7.04 2.47
C ALA A 40 -13.67 -6.04 1.34
N MET A 41 -12.40 -5.93 0.93
CA MET A 41 -12.03 -5.09 -0.22
C MET A 41 -12.54 -5.66 -1.55
N ASN A 42 -12.45 -6.97 -1.74
CA ASN A 42 -12.98 -7.62 -2.93
C ASN A 42 -14.50 -7.48 -3.04
N ASP A 43 -15.23 -7.61 -1.91
CA ASP A 43 -16.69 -7.46 -1.90
C ASP A 43 -17.10 -6.02 -2.34
N ILE A 44 -16.32 -4.99 -1.99
CA ILE A 44 -16.52 -3.62 -2.49
C ILE A 44 -16.29 -3.53 -4.00
N LEU A 45 -15.18 -4.10 -4.50
CA LEU A 45 -14.86 -4.09 -5.93
C LEU A 45 -15.94 -4.83 -6.74
N ASP A 46 -16.39 -5.99 -6.26
CA ASP A 46 -17.46 -6.75 -6.88
C ASP A 46 -18.75 -5.93 -6.96
N GLY A 47 -19.07 -5.16 -5.90
CA GLY A 47 -20.19 -4.22 -5.90
C GLY A 47 -20.07 -3.13 -6.96
N ILE A 48 -18.88 -2.54 -7.14
CA ILE A 48 -18.61 -1.53 -8.17
C ILE A 48 -18.75 -2.13 -9.58
N LEU A 49 -18.23 -3.33 -9.80
CA LEU A 49 -18.29 -4.02 -11.09
C LEU A 49 -19.70 -4.51 -11.45
N ALA A 50 -20.57 -4.70 -10.45
CA ALA A 50 -21.95 -5.11 -10.64
C ALA A 50 -22.93 -3.94 -10.88
N LEU A 51 -22.46 -2.68 -10.88
CA LEU A 51 -23.30 -1.51 -11.15
C LEU A 51 -23.98 -1.59 -12.52
N GLN A 52 -25.24 -1.18 -12.57
CA GLN A 52 -26.04 -1.11 -13.79
C GLN A 52 -26.72 0.27 -13.90
N PRO A 53 -26.35 1.11 -14.90
CA PRO A 53 -25.31 0.86 -15.91
C PRO A 53 -23.90 0.76 -15.29
N PRO A 54 -22.96 0.08 -15.96
CA PRO A 54 -21.58 -0.01 -15.49
C PRO A 54 -20.94 1.37 -15.38
N LEU A 55 -20.06 1.54 -14.40
CA LEU A 55 -19.27 2.78 -14.23
C LEU A 55 -18.36 2.99 -15.45
N ARG A 56 -18.46 4.16 -16.08
CA ARG A 56 -17.73 4.49 -17.31
C ARG A 56 -16.54 5.40 -17.04
N HIS A 57 -15.63 5.47 -18.01
CA HIS A 57 -14.51 6.40 -17.96
C HIS A 57 -14.98 7.85 -17.77
N GLY A 58 -14.34 8.56 -16.84
CA GLY A 58 -14.64 9.94 -16.47
C GLY A 58 -15.75 10.08 -15.43
N GLU A 59 -16.41 8.98 -15.06
CA GLU A 59 -17.48 9.00 -14.05
C GLU A 59 -16.94 8.84 -12.64
N TRP A 60 -17.70 9.36 -11.69
CA TRP A 60 -17.41 9.34 -10.26
C TRP A 60 -18.45 8.50 -9.54
N LEU A 61 -17.98 7.68 -8.60
CA LEU A 61 -18.80 6.96 -7.64
C LEU A 61 -18.40 7.43 -6.24
N GLY A 62 -19.14 8.40 -5.68
CA GLY A 62 -18.70 9.10 -4.49
C GLY A 62 -17.36 9.80 -4.76
N GLY A 63 -16.35 9.53 -3.91
CA GLY A 63 -14.97 10.04 -4.08
C GLY A 63 -14.10 9.23 -5.06
N VAL A 64 -14.58 8.11 -5.60
CA VAL A 64 -13.79 7.24 -6.49
C VAL A 64 -14.01 7.65 -7.95
N HIS A 65 -12.92 7.83 -8.69
CA HIS A 65 -12.97 8.24 -10.11
C HIS A 65 -12.55 7.11 -11.05
N ALA A 66 -13.37 6.80 -12.05
CA ALA A 66 -13.07 5.80 -13.05
C ALA A 66 -12.24 6.37 -14.21
N HIS A 67 -10.99 5.92 -14.32
CA HIS A 67 -10.05 6.29 -15.37
C HIS A 67 -9.73 5.09 -16.29
N THR A 68 -9.16 5.33 -17.47
CA THR A 68 -8.57 4.29 -18.32
C THR A 68 -7.26 4.79 -18.93
N PHE A 69 -6.29 3.92 -19.17
CA PHE A 69 -5.00 4.26 -19.78
C PHE A 69 -4.86 3.78 -21.24
N GLY A 70 -5.99 3.60 -21.95
CA GLY A 70 -5.94 3.16 -23.36
C GLY A 70 -7.11 2.31 -23.84
N GLY A 71 -8.19 2.20 -23.07
CA GLY A 71 -9.47 1.64 -23.50
C GLY A 71 -9.57 0.11 -23.57
N LYS A 72 -8.46 -0.64 -23.52
CA LYS A 72 -8.46 -2.11 -23.59
C LYS A 72 -8.08 -2.83 -22.29
N ASP A 73 -7.51 -2.13 -21.32
CA ASP A 73 -6.84 -2.75 -20.16
C ASP A 73 -7.71 -2.81 -18.89
N GLY A 74 -9.01 -2.50 -19.03
CA GLY A 74 -9.96 -2.44 -17.92
C GLY A 74 -10.16 -1.03 -17.36
N ILE A 75 -10.78 -0.98 -16.18
CA ILE A 75 -11.06 0.25 -15.43
C ILE A 75 -9.96 0.46 -14.40
N ASN A 76 -9.45 1.69 -14.31
CA ASN A 76 -8.54 2.13 -13.27
C ASN A 76 -9.31 3.00 -12.28
N LEU A 77 -9.46 2.55 -11.04
CA LEU A 77 -10.15 3.31 -9.99
C LEU A 77 -9.14 4.19 -9.25
N GLN A 78 -9.24 5.50 -9.45
CA GLN A 78 -8.46 6.51 -8.75
C GLN A 78 -9.13 6.86 -7.42
N GLN A 79 -8.31 7.20 -6.41
CA GLN A 79 -8.79 7.52 -5.06
C GLN A 79 -9.59 6.38 -4.41
N ILE A 80 -9.21 5.12 -4.66
CA ILE A 80 -9.93 3.94 -4.16
C ILE A 80 -10.03 3.89 -2.61
N TYR A 81 -9.18 4.61 -1.90
CA TYR A 81 -9.30 4.78 -0.45
C TYR A 81 -10.62 5.45 -0.03
N GLU A 82 -11.29 6.19 -0.91
CA GLU A 82 -12.64 6.75 -0.68
C GLU A 82 -13.76 5.71 -0.86
N ALA A 83 -13.45 4.46 -1.21
CA ALA A 83 -14.43 3.38 -1.37
C ALA A 83 -14.88 2.75 -0.04
N GLY A 84 -14.41 3.28 1.09
CA GLY A 84 -14.78 2.90 2.45
C GLY A 84 -13.64 2.31 3.27
N GLU A 85 -13.91 2.11 4.56
CA GLU A 85 -12.95 1.73 5.60
C GLU A 85 -11.96 0.61 5.21
N PRO A 86 -12.36 -0.48 4.51
CA PRO A 86 -11.41 -1.51 4.13
C PRO A 86 -10.26 -0.98 3.26
N PHE A 87 -10.49 0.00 2.39
CA PHE A 87 -9.41 0.60 1.60
C PHE A 87 -8.67 1.70 2.37
N GLU A 88 -9.33 2.45 3.26
CA GLU A 88 -8.68 3.43 4.14
C GLU A 88 -7.61 2.75 5.01
N ARG A 89 -7.95 1.62 5.63
CA ARG A 89 -7.03 0.83 6.48
C ARG A 89 -5.80 0.30 5.74
N LEU A 90 -5.77 0.29 4.40
CA LEU A 90 -4.56 -0.04 3.66
C LEU A 90 -3.50 1.07 3.75
N ILE A 91 -3.89 2.34 3.87
CA ILE A 91 -2.94 3.45 3.76
C ILE A 91 -1.86 3.37 4.83
N ASP A 92 -2.25 3.10 6.07
CA ASP A 92 -1.40 3.04 7.26
C ASP A 92 -1.25 1.62 7.82
N HIS A 93 -1.39 0.60 6.96
CA HIS A 93 -1.42 -0.79 7.40
C HIS A 93 -0.11 -1.22 8.11
N PRO A 94 -0.21 -1.89 9.27
CA PRO A 94 0.95 -2.20 10.12
C PRO A 94 1.99 -3.10 9.44
N ALA A 95 1.60 -3.88 8.42
CA ALA A 95 2.52 -4.73 7.68
C ALA A 95 3.57 -3.95 6.85
N TRP A 96 3.29 -2.71 6.44
CA TRP A 96 4.22 -1.89 5.66
C TRP A 96 4.47 -0.49 6.19
N PHE A 97 3.65 0.05 7.09
CA PHE A 97 3.78 1.43 7.55
C PHE A 97 5.21 1.77 8.04
N GLU A 98 5.78 0.94 8.92
CA GLU A 98 7.15 1.15 9.39
C GLU A 98 8.22 0.88 8.32
N LEU A 99 7.95 -0.02 7.36
CA LEU A 99 8.85 -0.25 6.21
C LEU A 99 8.88 0.99 5.31
N VAL A 100 7.73 1.57 4.99
CA VAL A 100 7.63 2.79 4.16
C VAL A 100 8.32 3.96 4.86
N LYS A 101 8.09 4.16 6.16
CA LYS A 101 8.79 5.19 6.95
C LYS A 101 10.31 5.02 6.94
N HIS A 102 10.79 3.78 7.01
CA HIS A 102 12.21 3.47 7.03
C HIS A 102 12.89 3.63 5.66
N PHE A 103 12.27 3.14 4.58
CA PHE A 103 12.89 3.12 3.25
C PHE A 103 12.62 4.36 2.40
N VAL A 104 11.47 4.99 2.58
CA VAL A 104 11.00 6.13 1.74
C VAL A 104 10.91 7.41 2.56
N GLY A 105 10.61 7.30 3.86
CA GLY A 105 10.57 8.44 4.76
C GLY A 105 11.96 9.05 4.99
N ALA A 106 11.98 10.29 5.47
CA ALA A 106 13.21 10.98 5.82
C ALA A 106 13.76 10.59 7.21
N VAL A 107 13.24 9.54 7.86
CA VAL A 107 13.57 9.23 9.25
C VAL A 107 15.08 8.94 9.39
N GLY A 108 15.77 9.79 10.15
CA GLY A 108 17.22 9.68 10.36
C GLY A 108 18.08 10.16 9.17
N THR A 109 17.47 10.75 8.14
CA THR A 109 18.20 11.39 7.04
C THR A 109 18.54 12.84 7.36
N PHE A 110 19.45 13.43 6.59
CA PHE A 110 19.80 14.85 6.70
C PHE A 110 18.57 15.75 6.60
N ASP A 111 17.63 15.42 5.71
CA ASP A 111 16.43 16.21 5.45
C ASP A 111 15.46 16.25 6.63
N ALA A 112 15.36 15.18 7.44
CA ALA A 112 14.53 15.22 8.65
C ALA A 112 15.09 16.13 9.76
N VAL A 113 16.37 16.48 9.69
CA VAL A 113 17.04 17.34 10.70
C VAL A 113 17.22 18.78 10.19
N HIS A 114 17.22 18.99 8.87
CA HIS A 114 17.60 20.28 8.27
C HIS A 114 16.68 20.76 7.13
N GLY A 115 15.69 19.97 6.71
CA GLY A 115 14.71 20.40 5.72
C GLY A 115 13.71 21.42 6.29
N PRO A 116 13.14 22.31 5.46
CA PRO A 116 12.07 23.20 5.91
C PRO A 116 10.84 22.38 6.32
N VAL A 117 10.33 22.67 7.52
CA VAL A 117 9.04 22.17 8.03
C VAL A 117 7.86 22.94 7.45
#